data_AF-A0A2G8K4W6-F1
#
_entry.id   AF-A0A2G8K4W6-F1
#
_cell.length_a   1.000
_cell.length_b   1.000
_cell.length_c   1.000
_cell.angle_alpha   90.00
_cell.angle_beta   90.00
_cell.angle_gamma   90.00
#
_symmetry.space_group_name_H-M   'P 1'
#
loop_
_entity.id
_entity.type
_entity.pdbx_description
1 polymer ?
#
loop_
_entity_poly.entity_id
_entity_poly.type
_entity_poly.pdbx_seq_one_letter_code
_entity_poly.pdbx_strand_id
1 'polypeptide(L)'
;MKPFSVAAILAIMALSANAVENFGLVHVDFAQRLPVDEAPTDQKPDNGVCFQEPMLVCEIPGARVDYNGAEECIECFCDDQHGVVCCRSEPQPKVHNPEKCSLFLDPVSCVYTRHSRCPKACAVEAWYYSDVSGYHSDV
;
A
#
# COMPACT_ATOMS: atom_id res chain seq x y z
N MET A 1 -40.88 45.42 56.00
CA MET A 1 -40.81 46.07 54.66
C MET A 1 -39.49 45.64 54.03
N LYS A 2 -39.51 45.02 52.84
CA LYS A 2 -38.30 44.57 52.11
C LYS A 2 -37.42 45.79 51.75
N PRO A 3 -36.11 45.57 51.57
CA PRO A 3 -35.63 45.63 50.19
C PRO A 3 -34.61 44.54 49.78
N PHE A 4 -34.83 44.05 48.57
CA PHE A 4 -33.85 43.73 47.53
C PHE A 4 -32.69 42.76 47.83
N SER A 5 -32.97 41.51 47.46
CA SER A 5 -31.99 40.54 46.93
C SER A 5 -31.27 41.12 45.71
N VAL A 6 -29.93 41.09 45.70
CA VAL A 6 -29.12 41.28 44.48
C VAL A 6 -27.96 40.29 44.48
N ALA A 7 -27.87 39.59 43.35
CA ALA A 7 -26.70 38.96 42.75
C ALA A 7 -26.07 37.76 43.44
N ALA A 8 -26.39 36.57 42.92
CA ALA A 8 -25.36 35.61 42.56
C ALA A 8 -25.68 35.08 41.17
N ILE A 9 -24.69 35.23 40.31
CA ILE A 9 -24.73 35.19 38.86
C ILE A 9 -24.93 33.76 38.34
N LEU A 10 -25.62 33.66 37.21
CA LEU A 10 -25.82 32.45 36.40
C LEU A 10 -24.55 31.58 36.35
N ALA A 11 -24.66 30.33 36.83
CA ALA A 11 -23.76 29.27 36.43
C ALA A 11 -24.15 28.84 35.01
N ILE A 12 -23.45 29.36 34.01
CA ILE A 12 -23.54 28.89 32.63
C ILE A 12 -22.89 27.50 32.60
N MET A 13 -23.68 26.51 32.20
CA MET A 13 -23.24 25.15 31.94
C MET A 13 -22.07 25.16 30.95
N ALA A 14 -20.93 24.59 31.39
CA ALA A 14 -19.82 24.26 30.51
C ALA A 14 -20.26 23.12 29.57
N LEU A 15 -20.70 23.48 28.37
CA LEU A 15 -20.75 22.60 27.21
C LEU A 15 -20.08 23.32 26.05
N SER A 16 -18.84 22.98 25.81
CA SER A 16 -18.30 22.96 24.46
C SER A 16 -17.23 21.89 24.40
N ALA A 17 -17.66 20.78 23.82
CA ALA A 17 -16.92 19.74 23.12
C ALA A 17 -15.40 19.68 23.37
N ASN A 18 -14.97 18.51 23.86
CA ASN A 18 -13.67 17.97 23.49
C ASN A 18 -13.61 17.90 21.96
N ALA A 19 -13.03 18.91 21.32
CA ALA A 19 -12.40 18.75 20.03
C ALA A 19 -10.91 18.90 20.30
N VAL A 20 -10.31 17.79 20.73
CA VAL A 20 -8.88 17.62 20.58
C VAL A 20 -8.65 17.69 19.07
N GLU A 21 -8.20 18.86 18.59
CA GLU A 21 -7.60 18.99 17.27
C GLU A 21 -6.31 18.19 17.26
N ASN A 22 -6.47 16.89 17.08
CA ASN A 22 -5.42 16.04 16.58
C ASN A 22 -5.97 15.52 15.26
N PHE A 23 -5.82 16.33 14.21
CA PHE A 23 -5.81 15.82 12.84
C PHE A 23 -4.52 15.00 12.65
N GLY A 24 -4.34 13.99 13.50
CA GLY A 24 -3.60 12.80 13.14
C GLY A 24 -4.49 12.09 12.14
N LEU A 25 -4.32 12.44 10.87
CA LEU A 25 -4.71 11.55 9.77
C LEU A 25 -4.11 10.19 10.09
N VAL A 26 -4.92 9.32 10.68
CA VAL A 26 -4.63 7.91 10.70
C VAL A 26 -4.72 7.50 9.24
N HIS A 27 -3.57 7.39 8.58
CA HIS A 27 -3.45 6.63 7.33
C HIS A 27 -3.85 5.19 7.67
N VAL A 28 -5.14 4.91 7.55
CA VAL A 28 -5.61 3.53 7.51
C VAL A 28 -5.23 3.05 6.12
N ASP A 29 -4.23 2.17 6.04
CA ASP A 29 -3.87 1.45 4.82
C ASP A 29 -5.09 0.63 4.37
N PHE A 30 -5.94 1.23 3.54
CA PHE A 30 -7.09 0.54 2.92
C PHE A 30 -6.68 -0.29 1.71
N ALA A 31 -5.41 -0.28 1.33
CA ALA A 31 -4.90 -1.07 0.22
C ALA A 31 -5.14 -2.57 0.48
N GLN A 32 -6.06 -3.16 -0.28
CA GLN A 32 -6.35 -4.58 -0.18
C GLN A 32 -5.33 -5.34 -1.02
N ARG A 33 -4.41 -6.06 -0.36
CA ARG A 33 -3.45 -6.92 -1.06
C ARG A 33 -4.18 -8.01 -1.84
N LEU A 34 -3.78 -8.21 -3.10
CA LEU A 34 -4.24 -9.33 -3.91
C LEU A 34 -3.59 -10.64 -3.42
N PRO A 35 -4.13 -11.82 -3.79
CA PRO A 35 -3.46 -13.09 -3.54
C PRO A 35 -2.00 -13.08 -4.04
N VAL A 36 -1.13 -13.76 -3.31
CA VAL A 36 0.28 -13.90 -3.64
C VAL A 36 0.53 -15.31 -4.12
N ASP A 37 1.05 -15.43 -5.34
CA ASP A 37 1.42 -16.67 -6.00
C ASP A 37 2.94 -16.82 -6.11
N GLU A 38 3.38 -18.03 -6.43
CA GLU A 38 4.79 -18.36 -6.65
C GLU A 38 5.02 -18.87 -8.07
N ALA A 39 5.94 -18.23 -8.80
CA ALA A 39 6.39 -18.69 -10.10
C ALA A 39 7.80 -19.32 -10.02
N PRO A 40 8.09 -20.38 -10.81
CA PRO A 40 9.41 -21.00 -10.82
C PRO A 40 10.47 -20.06 -11.39
N THR A 41 11.75 -20.36 -11.12
CA THR A 41 12.87 -19.44 -11.42
C THR A 41 13.06 -19.12 -12.90
N ASP A 42 12.64 -20.02 -13.78
CA ASP A 42 12.70 -19.90 -15.24
C ASP A 42 11.49 -19.18 -15.85
N GLN A 43 10.47 -18.86 -15.05
CA GLN A 43 9.25 -18.16 -15.47
C GLN A 43 9.06 -16.92 -14.61
N LYS A 44 10.00 -15.96 -14.71
CA LYS A 44 9.92 -14.71 -13.97
C LYS A 44 8.68 -13.91 -14.43
N PRO A 45 7.72 -13.58 -13.53
CA PRO A 45 6.56 -12.75 -13.86
C PRO A 45 6.95 -11.30 -14.20
N ASP A 46 6.08 -10.59 -14.90
CA ASP A 46 6.30 -9.19 -15.28
C ASP A 46 6.02 -8.20 -14.15
N ASN A 47 5.25 -8.62 -13.14
CA ASN A 47 4.90 -7.81 -11.98
C ASN A 47 5.22 -8.53 -10.67
N GLY A 48 5.34 -7.76 -9.60
CA GLY A 48 5.38 -8.29 -8.23
C GLY A 48 4.02 -8.33 -7.58
N VAL A 49 4.03 -8.32 -6.24
CA VAL A 49 2.80 -8.38 -5.44
C VAL A 49 1.99 -7.09 -5.64
N CYS A 50 0.69 -7.26 -5.81
CA CYS A 50 -0.24 -6.17 -6.08
C CYS A 50 -1.21 -5.92 -4.92
N PHE A 51 -1.82 -4.75 -4.94
CA PHE A 51 -2.90 -4.33 -4.07
C PHE A 51 -3.89 -3.46 -4.83
N GLN A 52 -5.12 -3.44 -4.36
CA GLN A 52 -6.16 -2.55 -4.88
C GLN A 52 -6.17 -1.26 -4.05
N GLU A 53 -6.29 -0.11 -4.71
CA GLU A 53 -6.45 1.21 -4.10
C GLU A 53 -7.94 1.57 -4.08
N PRO A 54 -8.69 1.23 -3.01
CA PRO A 54 -10.16 1.29 -3.03
C PRO A 54 -10.72 2.72 -3.08
N MET A 55 -9.87 3.73 -2.85
CA MET A 55 -10.26 5.15 -2.88
C MET A 55 -10.07 5.78 -4.26
N LEU A 56 -9.44 5.06 -5.20
CA LEU A 56 -9.18 5.55 -6.54
C LEU A 56 -10.05 4.78 -7.54
N VAL A 57 -10.65 5.55 -8.45
CA VAL A 57 -11.36 5.04 -9.62
C VAL A 57 -10.82 5.73 -10.86
N CYS A 58 -10.94 5.08 -12.00
CA CYS A 58 -10.35 5.52 -13.25
C CYS A 58 -11.36 5.41 -14.39
N GLU A 59 -11.25 6.29 -15.38
CA GLU A 59 -12.24 6.38 -16.46
C GLU A 59 -12.00 5.37 -17.58
N ILE A 60 -10.74 4.97 -17.80
CA ILE A 60 -10.32 4.19 -18.97
C ILE A 60 -9.65 2.90 -18.48
N PRO A 61 -10.30 1.72 -18.63
CA PRO A 61 -9.69 0.43 -18.37
C PRO A 61 -8.34 0.27 -19.09
N GLY A 62 -7.37 -0.34 -18.41
CA GLY A 62 -6.00 -0.51 -18.88
C GLY A 62 -5.11 0.73 -18.83
N ALA A 63 -5.65 1.93 -18.58
CA ALA A 63 -4.84 3.14 -18.49
C ALA A 63 -3.88 3.10 -17.29
N ARG A 64 -2.66 3.60 -17.47
CA ARG A 64 -1.72 3.79 -16.37
C ARG A 64 -2.18 4.94 -15.47
N VAL A 65 -2.03 4.73 -14.17
CA VAL A 65 -2.40 5.70 -13.12
C VAL A 65 -1.15 6.07 -12.34
N ASP A 66 -0.97 7.37 -12.08
CA ASP A 66 0.17 7.84 -11.29
C ASP A 66 0.00 7.40 -9.82
N TYR A 67 0.99 6.67 -9.31
CA TYR A 67 1.06 6.32 -7.90
C TYR A 67 1.62 7.49 -7.09
N ASN A 68 0.85 7.96 -6.11
CA ASN A 68 1.24 9.08 -5.23
C ASN A 68 1.47 8.64 -3.77
N GLY A 69 1.58 7.33 -3.51
CA GLY A 69 1.82 6.80 -2.17
C GLY A 69 3.29 6.81 -1.77
N ALA A 70 3.57 6.31 -0.57
CA ALA A 70 4.92 6.31 0.02
C ALA A 70 5.84 5.21 -0.53
N GLU A 71 5.28 4.18 -1.16
CA GLU A 71 6.03 3.02 -1.64
C GLU A 71 6.69 3.29 -3.00
N GLU A 72 7.99 3.01 -3.11
CA GLU A 72 8.71 3.17 -4.38
C GLU A 72 8.47 1.97 -5.32
N CYS A 73 8.75 2.14 -6.62
CA CYS A 73 8.68 1.04 -7.60
C CYS A 73 7.29 0.39 -7.68
N ILE A 74 6.26 1.23 -7.67
CA ILE A 74 4.87 0.85 -7.85
C ILE A 74 4.39 1.32 -9.22
N GLU A 75 3.76 0.41 -9.95
CA GLU A 75 3.05 0.71 -11.19
C GLU A 75 1.56 0.44 -10.98
N CYS A 76 0.72 1.43 -11.28
CA CYS A 76 -0.71 1.30 -11.17
C CYS A 76 -1.39 1.34 -12.54
N PHE A 77 -2.45 0.58 -12.67
CA PHE A 77 -3.31 0.54 -13.85
C PHE A 77 -4.78 0.48 -13.46
N CYS A 78 -5.61 0.90 -14.41
CA CYS A 78 -7.05 0.81 -14.31
C CYS A 78 -7.50 -0.60 -14.66
N ASP A 79 -8.26 -1.25 -13.78
CA ASP A 79 -8.88 -2.54 -14.06
C ASP A 79 -10.19 -2.38 -14.88
N ASP A 80 -10.73 -3.52 -15.31
CA ASP A 80 -11.97 -3.59 -16.11
C ASP A 80 -13.22 -3.11 -15.37
N GLN A 81 -13.15 -3.01 -14.04
CA GLN A 81 -14.21 -2.52 -13.17
C GLN A 81 -14.03 -1.06 -12.79
N HIS A 82 -13.12 -0.34 -13.47
CA HIS A 82 -12.77 1.05 -13.19
C HIS A 82 -12.11 1.26 -11.82
N GLY A 83 -11.64 0.19 -11.18
CA GLY A 83 -10.82 0.21 -9.99
C GLY A 83 -9.34 0.43 -10.33
N VAL A 84 -8.56 0.85 -9.34
CA VAL A 84 -7.10 1.00 -9.50
C VAL A 84 -6.38 -0.15 -8.81
N VAL A 85 -5.59 -0.88 -9.58
CA VAL A 85 -4.69 -1.94 -9.10
C VAL A 85 -3.26 -1.45 -9.23
N CYS A 86 -2.49 -1.58 -8.16
CA CYS A 86 -1.11 -1.15 -8.06
C CYS A 86 -0.22 -2.34 -7.71
N CYS A 87 0.87 -2.51 -8.45
CA CYS A 87 1.80 -3.63 -8.31
C CYS A 87 3.21 -3.12 -8.08
N ARG A 88 4.02 -3.89 -7.34
CA ARG A 88 5.48 -3.74 -7.48
C ARG A 88 5.86 -3.96 -8.94
N SER A 89 6.69 -3.10 -9.49
CA SER A 89 7.15 -3.19 -10.89
C SER A 89 7.94 -4.47 -11.18
N GLU A 90 8.52 -5.08 -10.15
CA GLU A 90 9.35 -6.27 -10.25
C GLU A 90 8.92 -7.33 -9.23
N PRO A 91 8.91 -8.63 -9.59
CA PRO A 91 8.62 -9.69 -8.65
C PRO A 91 9.71 -9.85 -7.60
N GLN A 92 9.28 -10.11 -6.36
CA GLN A 92 10.21 -10.32 -5.26
C GLN A 92 10.81 -11.73 -5.35
N PRO A 93 12.15 -11.90 -5.34
CA PRO A 93 12.75 -13.22 -5.35
C PRO A 93 12.51 -13.94 -4.01
N LYS A 94 12.04 -15.19 -4.08
CA LYS A 94 12.10 -16.13 -2.97
C LYS A 94 13.49 -16.73 -2.91
N VAL A 95 14.22 -16.44 -1.84
CA VAL A 95 15.60 -16.92 -1.64
C VAL A 95 15.62 -18.14 -0.71
N HIS A 96 16.58 -19.04 -0.94
CA HIS A 96 16.73 -20.29 -0.20
C HIS A 96 16.80 -20.12 1.32
N ASN A 97 17.50 -19.08 1.82
CA ASN A 97 17.56 -18.78 3.25
C ASN A 97 17.46 -17.27 3.51
N PRO A 98 16.24 -16.74 3.76
CA PRO A 98 16.02 -15.30 3.93
C PRO A 98 16.66 -14.73 5.19
N GLU A 99 16.88 -15.54 6.24
CA GLU A 99 17.59 -15.08 7.45
C GLU A 99 19.08 -14.79 7.21
N LYS A 100 19.65 -15.40 6.15
CA LYS A 100 21.06 -15.26 5.77
C LYS A 100 21.25 -14.48 4.46
N CYS A 101 20.16 -13.99 3.88
CA CYS A 101 20.13 -13.25 2.64
C CYS A 101 19.24 -12.02 2.78
N SER A 102 19.83 -10.84 2.78
CA SER A 102 19.05 -9.59 2.80
C SER A 102 18.69 -9.20 1.37
N LEU A 103 17.43 -8.88 1.14
CA LEU A 103 16.92 -8.30 -0.10
C LEU A 103 16.81 -6.79 0.09
N PHE A 104 17.31 -6.03 -0.88
CA PHE A 104 17.14 -4.58 -0.94
C PHE A 104 16.58 -4.21 -2.31
N LEU A 105 15.46 -3.48 -2.33
CA LEU A 105 14.89 -2.93 -3.54
C LEU A 105 15.59 -1.60 -3.83
N ASP A 106 16.31 -1.53 -4.95
CA ASP A 106 16.91 -0.27 -5.38
C ASP A 106 15.81 0.66 -5.91
N PRO A 107 15.60 1.85 -5.32
CA PRO A 107 14.49 2.71 -5.69
C PRO A 107 14.64 3.39 -7.06
N VAL A 108 15.86 3.40 -7.62
CA VAL A 108 16.12 4.00 -8.93
C VAL A 108 15.89 2.98 -10.05
N SER A 109 16.44 1.78 -9.89
CA SER A 109 16.33 0.73 -10.92
C SER A 109 15.12 -0.18 -10.73
N CYS A 110 14.50 -0.16 -9.55
CA CYS A 110 13.43 -1.05 -9.13
C CYS A 110 13.80 -2.53 -9.12
N VAL A 111 15.09 -2.86 -9.13
CA VAL A 111 15.57 -4.24 -9.09
C VAL A 111 15.95 -4.64 -7.67
N TYR A 112 15.56 -5.86 -7.28
CA TYR A 112 16.02 -6.46 -6.04
C TYR A 112 17.50 -6.85 -6.11
N THR A 113 18.30 -6.21 -5.28
CA THR A 113 19.67 -6.61 -5.01
C THR A 113 19.72 -7.57 -3.82
N ARG A 114 20.59 -8.58 -3.92
CA ARG A 114 20.74 -9.64 -2.93
C ARG A 114 22.08 -9.46 -2.21
N HIS A 115 22.03 -9.23 -0.91
CA HIS A 115 23.21 -9.13 -0.06
C HIS A 115 23.36 -10.40 0.76
N SER A 116 24.40 -11.17 0.46
CA SER A 116 24.70 -12.43 1.12
C SER A 116 25.98 -12.35 1.93
N ARG A 117 25.99 -12.91 3.13
CA ARG A 117 27.24 -13.41 3.75
C ARG A 117 27.62 -14.80 3.22
N CYS A 118 26.69 -15.50 2.57
CA CYS A 118 26.85 -16.82 1.98
C CYS A 118 26.08 -16.90 0.65
N PRO A 119 26.75 -17.04 -0.51
CA PRO A 119 26.08 -16.97 -1.82
C PRO A 119 24.96 -18.01 -2.01
N LYS A 120 25.13 -19.22 -1.46
CA LYS A 120 24.11 -20.29 -1.53
C LYS A 120 22.83 -19.93 -0.80
N ALA A 121 22.90 -19.12 0.25
CA ALA A 121 21.72 -18.65 0.98
C ALA A 121 20.85 -17.70 0.15
N CYS A 122 21.45 -17.00 -0.82
CA CYS A 122 20.76 -16.07 -1.72
C CYS A 122 20.41 -16.67 -3.09
N ALA A 123 20.53 -18.00 -3.26
CA ALA A 123 20.00 -18.66 -4.44
C ALA A 123 18.49 -18.39 -4.54
N VAL A 124 18.02 -17.95 -5.70
CA VAL A 124 16.59 -17.75 -5.97
C VAL A 124 15.98 -19.11 -6.25
N GLU A 125 14.84 -19.38 -5.62
CA GLU A 125 14.08 -20.64 -5.75
C GLU A 125 12.71 -20.43 -6.40
N ALA A 126 12.16 -19.23 -6.31
CA ALA A 126 10.90 -18.84 -6.94
C ALA A 126 10.78 -17.30 -6.99
N TRP A 127 9.67 -16.82 -7.53
CA TRP A 127 9.29 -15.41 -7.60
C TRP A 127 7.90 -15.22 -6.97
N TYR A 128 7.76 -14.24 -6.07
CA TYR A 128 6.47 -13.85 -5.52
C TYR A 128 5.83 -12.77 -6.39
N TYR A 129 4.58 -13.00 -6.79
CA TYR A 129 3.80 -12.07 -7.62
C TYR A 129 2.31 -12.17 -7.28
N SER A 130 1.49 -11.32 -7.89
CA SER A 130 0.02 -11.48 -7.91
C SER A 130 -0.43 -11.71 -9.35
N ASP A 131 -1.28 -12.71 -9.58
CA ASP A 131 -1.93 -12.88 -10.88
C ASP A 131 -2.92 -11.74 -11.15
N VAL A 132 -2.64 -10.97 -12.18
CA VAL A 132 -3.45 -9.83 -12.63
C VAL A 132 -4.18 -10.10 -13.95
N SER A 133 -4.15 -11.33 -14.47
CA SER A 133 -4.82 -11.69 -15.72
C SER A 133 -6.33 -11.43 -15.70
N GLY A 134 -6.96 -11.51 -14.53
CA GLY A 134 -8.37 -11.17 -14.32
C GLY A 134 -8.67 -9.66 -14.19
N TYR A 135 -7.63 -8.81 -14.23
CA TYR A 135 -7.73 -7.36 -14.04
C TYR A 135 -7.28 -6.56 -15.27
N HIS A 136 -6.73 -7.22 -16.28
CA HIS A 136 -6.39 -6.62 -17.57
C HIS A 136 -7.37 -7.11 -18.65
N SER A 137 -8.16 -6.19 -19.22
CA SER A 137 -8.68 -6.38 -20.57
C SER A 137 -7.53 -6.22 -21.56
N ASP A 138 -7.29 -7.21 -22.41
CA ASP A 138 -6.40 -7.08 -23.57
C ASP A 138 -6.85 -5.88 -24.43
N VAL A 139 -6.16 -4.73 -24.31
CA VAL A 139 -6.34 -3.55 -25.18
C VAL A 139 -5.14 -3.42 -26.11
#